data_AF-A0A507DVM3-F1
#
_entry.id   AF-A0A507DVM3-F1
#
_cell.length_a   1.000
_cell.length_b   1.000
_cell.length_c   1.000
_cell.angle_alpha   90.00
_cell.angle_beta   90.00
_cell.angle_gamma   90.00
#
_symmetry.space_group_name_H-M   'P 1'
#
loop_
_entity.id
_entity.type
_entity.pdbx_description
1 polymer ?
#
loop_
_entity_poly.entity_id
_entity_poly.type
_entity_poly.pdbx_seq_one_letter_code
_entity_poly.pdbx_strand_id
1 'polypeptide(L)'
;MFKKLTTNFPPERGANIAPDRAVAILQKCASLADQHSFEWVVVDKPVDGSIFVFQLSPMEPLPEDGYGWLDEENSFRTFLGDREVEISSRNQGFGFGDKCTYMTRRRYKLGHSNLQLLHYVRVSDPAQQTTIHHHMIKTMPRDPATLRSLTEHAQPPAQIPSPYGSANVRRTSGDVPQARHASHRRRHKSRSTVQLRQVEDEEDPSGDELDGAVARAVALERYKRNHEFMDMIFSPHSTMDLVPPQLIGEDNPERIAALKAQREAVEQETEALIAGFAEKTRSLQTPFESNPADRVSQVLR
;
A
#
# COMPACT_ATOMS: atom_id res chain seq x y z
N MET A 1 -3.60 12.92 -4.52
CA MET A 1 -2.38 12.28 -3.99
C MET A 1 -2.55 12.07 -2.49
N PHE A 2 -1.86 11.10 -1.90
CA PHE A 2 -1.89 10.91 -0.45
C PHE A 2 -0.85 11.79 0.21
N LYS A 3 -1.23 12.54 1.27
CA LYS A 3 -0.27 13.15 2.19
C LYS A 3 0.18 12.08 3.18
N LYS A 4 1.07 11.21 2.73
CA LYS A 4 1.50 9.98 3.41
C LYS A 4 2.58 10.32 4.45
N LEU A 5 2.50 9.67 5.61
CA LEU A 5 3.56 9.69 6.61
C LEU A 5 4.79 8.95 6.05
N THR A 6 5.98 9.55 6.18
CA THR A 6 7.25 8.98 5.67
C THR A 6 7.67 7.71 6.42
N THR A 7 7.17 7.50 7.63
CA THR A 7 7.40 6.28 8.42
C THR A 7 6.88 5.05 7.68
N ASN A 8 7.77 4.08 7.44
CA ASN A 8 7.41 2.79 6.86
C ASN A 8 6.94 1.83 7.96
N PHE A 9 5.81 1.17 7.71
CA PHE A 9 5.28 0.11 8.56
C PHE A 9 5.59 -1.24 7.91
N PRO A 10 5.99 -2.26 8.70
CA PRO A 10 6.20 -3.59 8.17
C PRO A 10 4.88 -4.14 7.59
N PRO A 11 4.91 -4.81 6.43
CA PRO A 11 3.69 -5.31 5.82
C PRO A 11 3.08 -6.45 6.65
N GLU A 12 1.75 -6.48 6.78
CA GLU A 12 1.01 -7.53 7.48
C GLU A 12 0.03 -8.22 6.53
N ARG A 13 0.22 -9.51 6.31
CA ARG A 13 -0.51 -10.29 5.30
C ARG A 13 -1.51 -11.25 5.93
N GLY A 14 -2.40 -11.78 5.10
CA GLY A 14 -3.33 -12.86 5.46
C GLY A 14 -4.59 -12.42 6.20
N ALA A 15 -4.50 -11.43 7.10
CA ALA A 15 -5.66 -10.88 7.80
C ALA A 15 -5.57 -9.36 7.94
N ASN A 16 -6.73 -8.71 8.00
CA ASN A 16 -6.82 -7.28 8.32
C ASN A 16 -6.31 -7.02 9.75
N ILE A 17 -5.61 -5.90 9.94
CA ILE A 17 -5.11 -5.49 11.27
C ILE A 17 -6.25 -5.42 12.28
N ALA A 18 -6.01 -5.91 13.50
CA ALA A 18 -6.95 -5.78 14.60
C ALA A 18 -7.21 -4.29 14.92
N PRO A 19 -8.46 -3.86 15.18
CA PRO A 19 -8.77 -2.46 15.48
C PRO A 19 -7.92 -1.87 16.61
N ASP A 20 -7.61 -2.65 17.65
CA ASP A 20 -6.78 -2.21 18.78
C ASP A 20 -5.37 -1.82 18.34
N ARG A 21 -4.77 -2.63 17.45
CA ARG A 21 -3.44 -2.36 16.90
C ARG A 21 -3.44 -1.15 15.99
N ALA A 22 -4.45 -0.99 15.14
CA ALA A 22 -4.57 0.18 14.27
C ALA A 22 -4.71 1.47 15.09
N VAL A 23 -5.50 1.43 16.17
CA VAL A 23 -5.67 2.55 17.11
C VAL A 23 -4.35 2.88 17.83
N ALA A 24 -3.60 1.87 18.27
CA ALA A 24 -2.28 2.08 18.89
C ALA A 24 -1.28 2.74 17.93
N ILE A 25 -1.26 2.34 16.65
CA ILE A 25 -0.42 2.96 15.61
C ILE A 25 -0.83 4.43 15.43
N LEU A 26 -2.12 4.70 15.25
CA LEU A 26 -2.62 6.06 15.03
C LEU A 26 -2.32 6.98 16.22
N GLN A 27 -2.43 6.48 17.45
CA GLN A 27 -2.09 7.24 18.65
C GLN A 27 -0.61 7.58 18.73
N LYS A 28 0.26 6.60 18.45
CA LYS A 28 1.70 6.81 18.43
C LYS A 28 2.09 7.84 17.37
N CYS A 29 1.48 7.78 16.18
CA CYS A 29 1.71 8.77 15.13
C CYS A 29 1.17 10.15 15.52
N ALA A 30 0.02 10.23 16.20
CA ALA A 30 -0.54 11.48 16.66
C ALA A 30 0.32 12.14 17.76
N SER A 31 0.86 11.36 18.71
CA SER A 31 1.72 11.89 19.77
C SER A 31 3.07 12.37 19.28
N LEU A 32 3.53 11.86 18.14
CA LEU A 32 4.80 12.21 17.50
C LEU A 32 4.59 13.07 16.25
N ALA A 33 3.42 13.69 16.08
CA ALA A 33 3.05 14.41 14.86
C ALA A 33 4.05 15.51 14.47
N ASP A 34 4.64 16.20 15.45
CA ASP A 34 5.64 17.25 15.21
C ASP A 34 7.00 16.70 14.76
N GLN A 35 7.30 15.43 15.05
CA GLN A 35 8.55 14.77 14.64
C GLN A 35 8.43 14.10 13.27
N HIS A 36 7.20 13.93 12.79
CA HIS A 36 6.87 13.14 11.63
C HIS A 36 6.74 14.00 10.37
N SER A 37 7.52 13.69 9.34
CA SER A 37 7.39 14.33 8.03
C SER A 37 6.31 13.64 7.19
N PHE A 38 5.59 14.44 6.40
CA PHE A 38 4.62 13.95 5.44
C PHE A 38 5.07 14.29 4.02
N GLU A 39 4.90 13.34 3.12
CA GLU A 39 5.19 13.47 1.70
C GLU A 39 3.92 13.30 0.87
N TRP A 40 3.81 14.05 -0.22
CA TRP A 40 2.75 13.85 -1.19
C TRP A 40 3.15 12.74 -2.15
N VAL A 41 2.45 11.61 -2.07
CA VAL A 41 2.79 10.41 -2.85
C VAL A 41 1.59 9.96 -3.66
N VAL A 42 1.84 9.64 -4.93
CA VAL A 42 0.90 8.87 -5.75
C VAL A 42 1.03 7.41 -5.31
N VAL A 43 -0.02 6.90 -4.69
CA VAL A 43 -0.12 5.48 -4.36
C VAL A 43 -0.84 4.80 -5.52
N ASP A 44 -0.24 3.73 -6.05
CA ASP A 44 -0.82 2.91 -7.11
C ASP A 44 -0.62 1.43 -6.81
N LYS A 45 -1.73 0.71 -6.72
CA LYS A 45 -1.83 -0.73 -6.48
C LYS A 45 -0.86 -1.23 -5.38
N PRO A 46 -1.01 -0.77 -4.12
CA PRO A 46 -0.23 -1.27 -3.01
C PRO A 46 -0.16 -2.80 -2.98
N VAL A 47 1.02 -3.33 -2.70
CA VAL A 47 1.23 -4.78 -2.60
C VAL A 47 0.51 -5.34 -1.38
N ASP A 48 0.32 -6.67 -1.37
CA ASP A 48 -0.29 -7.38 -0.25
C ASP A 48 0.41 -7.08 1.08
N GLY A 49 -0.41 -6.73 2.07
CA GLY A 49 -0.02 -6.37 3.41
C GLY A 49 0.47 -4.94 3.60
N SER A 50 0.43 -4.08 2.57
CA SER A 50 0.88 -2.70 2.68
C SER A 50 0.11 -1.92 3.74
N ILE A 51 0.84 -1.22 4.61
CA ILE A 51 0.30 -0.36 5.67
C ILE A 51 0.93 1.01 5.53
N PHE A 52 0.10 2.05 5.57
CA PHE A 52 0.60 3.41 5.72
C PHE A 52 -0.41 4.30 6.43
N VAL A 53 0.12 5.33 7.08
CA VAL A 53 -0.66 6.41 7.70
C VAL A 53 -0.62 7.60 6.76
N PHE A 54 -1.73 8.32 6.65
CA PHE A 54 -1.83 9.53 5.85
C PHE A 54 -2.75 10.55 6.54
N GLN A 55 -2.56 11.81 6.19
CA GLN A 55 -3.43 12.88 6.63
C GLN A 55 -4.47 13.17 5.55
N LEU A 56 -5.75 13.24 5.93
CA LEU A 56 -6.85 13.60 5.05
C LEU A 56 -7.84 14.48 5.79
N SER A 57 -8.18 15.62 5.18
CA SER A 57 -9.14 16.56 5.76
C SER A 57 -10.57 15.98 5.68
N PRO A 58 -11.48 16.26 6.63
CA PRO A 58 -12.81 15.64 6.65
C PRO A 58 -13.68 15.91 5.42
N MET A 59 -13.45 17.02 4.70
CA MET A 59 -14.18 17.37 3.47
C MET A 59 -13.49 16.90 2.20
N GLU A 60 -12.27 16.38 2.29
CA GLU A 60 -11.49 15.95 1.13
C GLU A 60 -11.85 14.49 0.79
N PRO A 61 -12.15 14.17 -0.48
CA PRO A 61 -12.40 12.79 -0.88
C PRO A 61 -11.12 11.96 -0.75
N LEU A 62 -11.27 10.66 -0.48
CA LEU A 62 -10.12 9.76 -0.44
C LEU A 62 -9.40 9.77 -1.81
N PRO A 63 -8.08 9.99 -1.85
CA PRO A 63 -7.32 9.86 -3.08
C PRO A 63 -7.38 8.45 -3.65
N GLU A 64 -7.28 8.34 -4.97
CA GLU A 64 -7.24 7.06 -5.67
C GLU A 64 -5.95 6.29 -5.39
N ASP A 65 -6.08 4.99 -5.16
CA ASP A 65 -4.99 4.05 -4.83
C ASP A 65 -4.67 3.07 -5.97
N GLY A 66 -5.24 3.26 -7.15
CA GLY A 66 -4.96 2.45 -8.34
C GLY A 66 -5.81 1.18 -8.50
N TYR A 67 -6.49 0.73 -7.44
CA TYR A 67 -7.41 -0.41 -7.51
C TYR A 67 -8.81 0.03 -7.97
N GLY A 68 -9.44 -0.85 -8.74
CA GLY A 68 -10.88 -0.81 -9.02
C GLY A 68 -11.65 -1.56 -7.95
N TRP A 69 -12.94 -1.26 -7.81
CA TRP A 69 -13.80 -1.81 -6.77
C TRP A 69 -15.19 -2.15 -7.32
N LEU A 70 -15.69 -3.34 -6.99
CA LEU A 70 -17.07 -3.76 -7.30
C LEU A 70 -18.07 -3.40 -6.19
N ASP A 71 -17.57 -3.11 -4.99
CA ASP A 71 -18.35 -2.75 -3.82
C ASP A 71 -18.21 -1.27 -3.43
N GLU A 72 -19.19 -0.77 -2.69
CA GLU A 72 -19.13 0.53 -2.04
C GLU A 72 -18.35 0.43 -0.72
N GLU A 73 -17.80 1.56 -0.26
CA GLU A 73 -17.06 1.57 1.01
C GLU A 73 -18.03 1.48 2.19
N ASN A 74 -18.02 0.34 2.88
CA ASN A 74 -18.84 0.15 4.07
C ASN A 74 -18.12 0.70 5.29
N SER A 75 -18.75 1.64 6.00
CA SER A 75 -18.18 2.28 7.19
C SER A 75 -19.05 2.05 8.41
N PHE A 76 -18.44 1.66 9.52
CA PHE A 76 -19.10 1.58 10.81
C PHE A 76 -18.21 2.18 11.88
N ARG A 77 -18.83 2.63 12.97
CA ARG A 77 -18.13 3.17 14.14
C ARG A 77 -18.27 2.23 15.31
N THR A 78 -17.21 2.13 16.10
CA THR A 78 -17.18 1.32 17.31
C THR A 78 -16.33 2.01 18.37
N PHE A 79 -16.50 1.62 19.62
CA PHE A 79 -15.72 2.14 20.74
C PHE A 79 -14.68 1.10 21.17
N LEU A 80 -13.41 1.49 21.18
CA LEU A 80 -12.31 0.73 21.75
C LEU A 80 -11.85 1.42 23.02
N GLY A 81 -12.32 0.92 24.17
CA GLY A 81 -12.17 1.61 25.45
C GLY A 81 -13.00 2.90 25.48
N ASP A 82 -12.33 4.03 25.65
CA ASP A 82 -12.90 5.38 25.70
C ASP A 82 -12.92 6.10 24.34
N ARG A 83 -12.45 5.43 23.28
CA ARG A 83 -12.17 6.06 21.99
C ARG A 83 -13.09 5.53 20.89
N GLU A 84 -13.70 6.46 20.17
CA GLU A 84 -14.45 6.15 18.95
C GLU A 84 -13.48 5.90 17.80
N VAL A 85 -13.63 4.78 17.11
CA VAL A 85 -12.91 4.47 15.87
C VAL A 85 -13.92 4.21 14.75
N GLU A 86 -13.68 4.83 13.61
CA GLU A 86 -14.40 4.57 12.37
C GLU A 86 -13.57 3.61 11.52
N ILE A 87 -14.22 2.52 11.08
CA ILE A 87 -13.62 1.49 10.25
C ILE A 87 -14.37 1.45 8.92
N SER A 88 -13.70 1.87 7.86
CA SER A 88 -14.19 1.79 6.48
C SER A 88 -13.54 0.62 5.76
N SER A 89 -14.31 -0.21 5.07
CA SER A 89 -13.81 -1.39 4.38
C SER A 89 -14.34 -1.49 2.95
N ARG A 90 -13.48 -1.96 2.04
CA ARG A 90 -13.86 -2.51 0.75
C ARG A 90 -13.22 -3.89 0.58
N ASN A 91 -13.96 -4.84 0.03
CA ASN A 91 -13.58 -6.24 -0.02
C ASN A 91 -13.49 -6.80 -1.45
N GLN A 92 -13.95 -6.07 -2.46
CA GLN A 92 -14.01 -6.53 -3.85
C GLN A 92 -13.10 -5.73 -4.78
N GLY A 93 -11.82 -5.64 -4.41
CA GLY A 93 -10.79 -4.89 -5.14
C GLY A 93 -10.12 -5.69 -6.25
N PHE A 94 -9.78 -5.02 -7.35
CA PHE A 94 -9.15 -5.62 -8.53
C PHE A 94 -8.27 -4.62 -9.30
N GLY A 95 -7.34 -5.11 -10.11
CA GLY A 95 -6.47 -4.30 -10.95
C GLY A 95 -6.95 -4.24 -12.41
N PHE A 96 -6.24 -3.45 -13.22
CA PHE A 96 -6.56 -3.30 -14.64
C PHE A 96 -6.33 -4.62 -15.39
N GLY A 97 -7.35 -5.12 -16.08
CA GLY A 97 -7.29 -6.37 -16.85
C GLY A 97 -7.53 -7.64 -16.03
N ASP A 98 -7.69 -7.55 -14.71
CA ASP A 98 -8.00 -8.68 -13.86
C ASP A 98 -9.42 -9.20 -14.12
N LYS A 99 -9.61 -10.52 -13.94
CA LYS A 99 -10.90 -11.21 -14.18
C LYS A 99 -11.70 -11.47 -12.92
N CYS A 100 -11.04 -11.48 -11.76
CA CYS A 100 -11.66 -11.65 -10.46
C CYS A 100 -11.08 -10.66 -9.44
N THR A 101 -11.83 -10.40 -8.38
CA THR A 101 -11.38 -9.61 -7.24
C THR A 101 -10.37 -10.38 -6.40
N TYR A 102 -9.37 -9.70 -5.87
CA TYR A 102 -8.33 -10.32 -5.04
C TYR A 102 -7.78 -9.39 -3.95
N MET A 103 -8.30 -8.17 -3.81
CA MET A 103 -7.78 -7.20 -2.85
C MET A 103 -8.87 -6.67 -1.94
N THR A 104 -8.54 -6.54 -0.67
CA THR A 104 -9.34 -5.83 0.33
C THR A 104 -8.57 -4.60 0.81
N ARG A 105 -9.31 -3.57 1.19
CA ARG A 105 -8.76 -2.34 1.76
C ARG A 105 -9.56 -2.00 3.01
N ARG A 106 -8.85 -1.83 4.12
CA ARG A 106 -9.43 -1.36 5.37
C ARG A 106 -8.78 -0.06 5.82
N ARG A 107 -9.61 0.89 6.22
CA ARG A 107 -9.23 2.23 6.67
C ARG A 107 -9.72 2.45 8.08
N TYR A 108 -8.85 2.98 8.93
CA TYR A 108 -9.13 3.25 10.33
C TYR A 108 -8.93 4.73 10.61
N LYS A 109 -9.90 5.34 11.31
CA LYS A 109 -9.85 6.74 11.71
C LYS A 109 -10.23 6.86 13.18
N LEU A 110 -9.41 7.55 13.96
CA LEU A 110 -9.65 7.79 15.38
C LEU A 110 -10.47 9.07 15.57
N GLY A 111 -11.73 8.95 16.00
CA GLY A 111 -12.66 10.06 16.25
C GLY A 111 -12.64 11.12 15.15
N HIS A 112 -12.35 12.37 15.53
CA HIS A 112 -12.25 13.52 14.63
C HIS A 112 -10.82 13.82 14.16
N SER A 113 -9.87 12.90 14.31
CA SER A 113 -8.50 13.09 13.82
C SER A 113 -8.46 13.12 12.29
N ASN A 114 -7.54 13.93 11.75
CA ASN A 114 -7.22 13.95 10.33
C ASN A 114 -6.26 12.81 9.93
N LEU A 115 -5.70 12.09 10.89
CA LEU A 115 -4.84 10.94 10.64
C LEU A 115 -5.69 9.68 10.42
N GLN A 116 -5.37 8.97 9.35
CA GLN A 116 -6.03 7.73 8.96
C GLN A 116 -4.98 6.68 8.60
N LEU A 117 -5.28 5.42 8.87
CA LEU A 117 -4.44 4.28 8.52
C LEU A 117 -5.13 3.49 7.41
N LEU A 118 -4.39 3.14 6.37
CA LEU A 118 -4.83 2.24 5.31
C LEU A 118 -4.05 0.92 5.39
N HIS A 119 -4.77 -0.19 5.21
CA HIS A 119 -4.22 -1.52 5.13
C HIS A 119 -4.82 -2.27 3.93
N TYR A 120 -3.95 -2.88 3.13
CA TYR A 120 -4.33 -3.65 1.95
C TYR A 120 -4.00 -5.12 2.19
N VAL A 121 -4.98 -6.01 2.02
CA VAL A 121 -4.80 -7.46 2.21
C VAL A 121 -5.35 -8.21 1.02
N ARG A 122 -4.52 -9.09 0.46
CA ARG A 122 -4.93 -9.98 -0.63
C ARG A 122 -5.92 -11.03 -0.11
N VAL A 123 -6.99 -11.23 -0.86
CA VAL A 123 -7.96 -12.30 -0.66
C VAL A 123 -7.32 -13.62 -1.06
N SER A 124 -7.00 -14.45 -0.07
CA SER A 124 -6.37 -15.76 -0.29
C SER A 124 -7.39 -16.85 -0.61
N ASP A 125 -8.61 -16.73 -0.08
CA ASP A 125 -9.70 -17.68 -0.28
C ASP A 125 -10.43 -17.45 -1.62
N PRO A 126 -10.38 -18.39 -2.57
CA PRO A 126 -11.09 -18.28 -3.85
C PRO A 126 -12.60 -18.10 -3.69
N ALA A 127 -13.21 -18.60 -2.60
CA ALA A 127 -14.65 -18.44 -2.37
C ALA A 127 -15.07 -16.99 -2.12
N GLN A 128 -14.13 -16.12 -1.74
CA GLN A 128 -14.37 -14.69 -1.54
C GLN A 128 -14.07 -13.86 -2.79
N GLN A 129 -13.52 -14.47 -3.85
CA GLN A 129 -13.25 -13.79 -5.11
C GLN A 129 -14.51 -13.74 -5.96
N THR A 130 -14.78 -12.58 -6.56
CA THR A 130 -15.94 -12.35 -7.43
C THR A 130 -15.45 -12.08 -8.84
N THR A 131 -16.06 -12.72 -9.84
CA THR A 131 -15.79 -12.44 -11.25
C THR A 131 -16.18 -11.01 -11.61
N ILE A 132 -15.29 -10.31 -12.30
CA ILE A 132 -15.47 -8.92 -12.67
C ILE A 132 -16.33 -8.85 -13.93
N HIS A 133 -17.50 -8.26 -13.80
CA HIS A 133 -18.34 -7.88 -14.92
C HIS A 133 -18.39 -6.36 -15.02
N HIS A 134 -18.27 -5.81 -16.23
CA HIS A 134 -18.17 -4.37 -16.46
C HIS A 134 -19.31 -3.56 -15.79
N HIS A 135 -20.53 -4.09 -15.78
CA HIS A 135 -21.70 -3.43 -15.18
C HIS A 135 -21.70 -3.41 -13.64
N MET A 136 -20.85 -4.23 -12.99
CA MET A 136 -20.72 -4.28 -11.54
C MET A 136 -19.68 -3.30 -11.00
N ILE A 137 -18.85 -2.71 -11.87
CA ILE A 137 -17.73 -1.85 -11.47
C ILE A 137 -18.25 -0.54 -10.89
N LYS A 138 -17.91 -0.26 -9.62
CA LYS A 138 -18.26 0.98 -8.90
C LYS A 138 -17.14 2.00 -8.94
N THR A 139 -15.89 1.52 -8.97
CA THR A 139 -14.70 2.37 -9.12
C THR A 139 -13.80 1.69 -10.13
N MET A 140 -13.39 2.43 -11.17
CA MET A 140 -12.51 1.89 -12.20
C MET A 140 -11.07 1.78 -11.67
N PRO A 141 -10.35 0.69 -12.00
CA PRO A 141 -8.92 0.61 -11.70
C PRO A 141 -8.16 1.63 -12.55
N ARG A 142 -7.02 2.09 -12.04
CA ARG A 142 -6.15 2.99 -12.80
C ARG A 142 -5.52 2.24 -13.97
N ASP A 143 -5.64 2.82 -15.15
CA ASP A 143 -4.96 2.37 -16.36
C ASP A 143 -3.45 2.61 -16.20
N PRO A 144 -2.58 1.59 -16.38
CA PRO A 144 -1.14 1.79 -16.32
C PRO A 144 -0.62 2.86 -17.29
N ALA A 145 -1.31 3.14 -18.40
CA ALA A 145 -0.92 4.19 -19.34
C ALA A 145 -1.04 5.60 -18.76
N THR A 146 -1.97 5.85 -17.83
CA THR A 146 -2.20 7.17 -17.24
C THR A 146 -1.27 7.47 -16.07
N LEU A 147 -0.61 6.45 -15.50
CA LEU A 147 0.27 6.61 -14.36
C LEU A 147 1.49 7.50 -14.65
N ARG A 148 2.07 7.42 -15.85
CA ARG A 148 3.26 8.21 -16.24
C ARG A 148 3.02 9.71 -16.16
N SER A 149 1.83 10.16 -16.56
CA SER A 149 1.46 11.58 -16.53
C SER A 149 1.31 12.12 -15.10
N LEU A 150 0.91 11.28 -14.13
CA LEU A 150 0.76 11.69 -12.73
C LEU A 150 2.10 11.82 -11.99
N THR A 151 3.09 10.99 -12.36
CA THR A 151 4.42 11.03 -11.74
C THR A 151 5.31 12.13 -12.33
N GLU A 152 5.12 12.48 -13.60
CA GLU A 152 5.86 13.57 -14.27
C GLU A 152 5.35 14.97 -13.86
N HIS A 153 4.13 15.10 -13.36
CA HIS A 153 3.54 16.37 -12.90
C HIS A 153 3.57 16.56 -11.37
N ALA A 154 4.36 15.76 -10.65
CA ALA A 154 4.75 16.09 -9.28
C ALA A 154 5.70 17.31 -9.33
N GLN A 155 5.14 18.49 -9.59
CA GLN A 155 5.87 19.74 -9.56
C GLN A 155 6.57 19.87 -8.19
N PRO A 156 7.90 20.13 -8.14
CA PRO A 156 8.45 20.69 -6.92
C PRO A 156 7.68 21.98 -6.62
N PRO A 157 7.44 22.31 -5.34
CA PRO A 157 6.62 23.45 -4.97
C PRO A 157 7.08 24.68 -5.74
N ALA A 158 6.12 25.36 -6.37
CA ALA A 158 6.36 26.59 -7.12
C ALA A 158 7.24 27.51 -6.26
N GLN A 159 8.46 27.73 -6.72
CA GLN A 159 9.36 28.69 -6.09
C GLN A 159 8.65 30.03 -6.11
N ILE A 160 8.36 30.54 -4.93
CA ILE A 160 7.83 31.88 -4.71
C ILE A 160 8.79 32.84 -5.46
N PRO A 161 8.31 33.66 -6.41
CA PRO A 161 9.19 34.62 -7.08
C PRO A 161 9.77 35.57 -6.03
N SER A 162 11.08 35.47 -5.81
CA SER A 162 11.80 36.36 -4.89
C SER A 162 11.73 37.81 -5.40
N PRO A 163 11.39 38.79 -4.55
CA PRO A 163 11.12 40.16 -4.96
C PRO A 163 12.40 41.01 -4.91
N TYR A 164 13.38 40.72 -5.77
CA TYR A 164 14.47 41.66 -6.03
C TYR A 164 14.60 41.91 -7.52
N GLY A 165 14.43 43.17 -7.87
CA GLY A 165 14.13 43.62 -9.22
C GLY A 165 15.33 43.66 -10.17
N SER A 166 14.98 43.81 -11.44
CA SER A 166 15.74 44.64 -12.35
C SER A 166 14.76 45.38 -13.26
N ALA A 167 14.93 46.70 -13.22
CA ALA A 167 14.14 47.67 -13.95
C ALA A 167 14.63 47.81 -15.39
N ASN A 168 13.77 48.46 -16.18
CA ASN A 168 14.04 49.18 -17.44
C ASN A 168 14.02 48.28 -18.70
N VAL A 169 13.35 48.61 -19.81
CA VAL A 169 12.86 49.88 -20.36
C VAL A 169 11.59 49.62 -21.19
N ARG A 170 10.55 50.44 -20.99
CA ARG A 170 9.44 50.63 -21.95
C ARG A 170 9.92 51.48 -23.13
N ARG A 171 9.63 51.06 -24.36
CA ARG A 171 9.30 51.99 -25.47
C ARG A 171 8.06 51.50 -26.22
N THR A 172 7.08 52.40 -26.29
CA THR A 172 5.85 52.42 -27.10
C THR A 172 6.22 52.43 -28.60
N SER A 173 5.43 51.98 -29.58
CA SER A 173 4.07 52.42 -29.94
C SER A 173 3.58 51.71 -31.24
N GLY A 174 2.25 51.51 -31.38
CA GLY A 174 1.49 51.46 -32.66
C GLY A 174 1.18 50.05 -33.23
N ASP A 175 -0.07 49.55 -33.23
CA ASP A 175 -1.17 49.72 -34.24
C ASP A 175 -0.86 49.04 -35.60
N VAL A 176 -1.66 48.21 -36.31
CA VAL A 176 -3.08 47.73 -36.38
C VAL A 176 -3.05 46.42 -37.24
N PRO A 177 -4.08 45.52 -37.21
CA PRO A 177 -4.01 44.15 -37.75
C PRO A 177 -4.55 44.00 -39.19
N GLN A 178 -4.20 42.90 -39.88
CA GLN A 178 -4.84 42.53 -41.14
C GLN A 178 -5.23 41.05 -41.20
N ALA A 179 -6.37 40.84 -41.84
CA ALA A 179 -7.30 39.75 -41.67
C ALA A 179 -7.03 38.52 -42.58
N ARG A 180 -7.53 37.38 -42.11
CA ARG A 180 -8.28 36.34 -42.84
C ARG A 180 -7.75 35.87 -44.21
N HIS A 181 -7.49 34.56 -44.32
CA HIS A 181 -8.06 33.76 -45.41
C HIS A 181 -8.39 32.34 -44.95
N ALA A 182 -9.63 31.95 -45.24
CA ALA A 182 -10.21 30.65 -44.97
C ALA A 182 -9.93 29.65 -46.10
N SER A 183 -9.85 28.37 -45.70
CA SER A 183 -10.35 27.16 -46.40
C SER A 183 -9.95 26.93 -47.86
N HIS A 184 -9.22 25.83 -48.12
CA HIS A 184 -9.77 24.63 -48.78
C HIS A 184 -8.73 23.52 -49.02
N ARG A 185 -9.07 22.30 -48.55
CA ARG A 185 -9.20 21.06 -49.36
C ARG A 185 -7.91 20.51 -50.03
N ARG A 186 -7.42 19.36 -49.55
CA ARG A 186 -7.65 18.03 -50.19
C ARG A 186 -6.79 16.93 -49.53
N ARG A 187 -7.41 15.75 -49.52
CA ARG A 187 -6.99 14.47 -48.94
C ARG A 187 -6.56 13.56 -50.09
N HIS A 188 -5.40 12.90 -50.00
CA HIS A 188 -5.03 11.59 -50.59
C HIS A 188 -3.62 11.24 -50.04
N LYS A 189 -3.47 10.27 -49.14
CA LYS A 189 -3.39 8.79 -49.32
C LYS A 189 -2.04 8.30 -49.89
N SER A 190 -1.23 7.78 -48.97
CA SER A 190 -0.29 6.64 -49.03
C SER A 190 0.83 6.59 -50.08
N ARG A 191 2.09 6.62 -49.62
CA ARG A 191 3.03 5.48 -49.78
C ARG A 191 4.25 5.59 -48.86
N SER A 192 4.57 4.46 -48.27
CA SER A 192 5.75 4.10 -47.51
C SER A 192 7.06 4.47 -48.19
N THR A 193 7.90 5.22 -47.50
CA THR A 193 9.36 5.17 -47.64
C THR A 193 9.94 5.34 -46.24
N VAL A 194 10.72 4.34 -45.83
CA VAL A 194 11.53 4.34 -44.61
C VAL A 194 12.57 5.44 -44.79
N GLN A 195 12.32 6.61 -44.20
CA GLN A 195 13.35 7.61 -43.98
C GLN A 195 13.85 7.41 -42.56
N LEU A 196 15.12 7.02 -42.49
CA LEU A 196 15.95 7.11 -41.30
C LEU A 196 15.86 8.57 -40.83
N ARG A 197 14.96 8.85 -39.87
CA ARG A 197 14.93 10.16 -39.22
C ARG A 197 16.24 10.27 -38.45
N GLN A 198 17.14 11.09 -39.00
CA GLN A 198 18.10 11.80 -38.20
C GLN A 198 17.31 12.43 -37.06
N VAL A 199 17.58 11.97 -35.84
CA VAL A 199 17.09 12.61 -34.63
C VAL A 199 17.82 13.94 -34.62
N GLU A 200 17.13 14.99 -35.07
CA GLU A 200 17.54 16.36 -34.77
C GLU A 200 17.41 16.47 -33.25
N ASP A 201 18.55 16.50 -32.59
CA ASP A 201 18.70 16.82 -31.17
C ASP A 201 18.26 18.27 -30.98
N GLU A 202 16.95 18.49 -30.84
CA GLU A 202 16.43 19.63 -30.07
C GLU A 202 16.68 19.31 -28.59
N GLU A 203 17.95 19.42 -28.17
CA GLU A 203 18.33 19.44 -26.76
C GLU A 203 17.79 20.74 -26.16
N ASP A 204 16.72 20.61 -25.35
CA ASP A 204 16.28 21.65 -24.45
C ASP A 204 17.48 22.10 -23.58
N PRO A 205 17.91 23.38 -23.61
CA PRO A 205 19.13 23.85 -22.97
C PRO A 205 18.94 24.07 -21.45
N SER A 206 18.28 23.11 -20.77
CA SER A 206 18.02 23.14 -19.33
C SER A 206 18.26 21.79 -18.61
N GLY A 207 18.72 20.75 -19.31
CA GLY A 207 19.24 19.52 -18.70
C GLY A 207 20.76 19.58 -18.65
N ASP A 208 21.38 19.15 -17.54
CA ASP A 208 22.82 18.96 -17.52
C ASP A 208 23.20 17.83 -18.49
N GLU A 209 24.23 18.03 -19.32
CA GLU A 209 24.71 17.04 -20.30
C GLU A 209 25.09 15.68 -19.66
N LEU A 210 25.20 15.65 -18.33
CA LEU A 210 25.39 14.46 -17.50
C LEU A 210 24.15 13.53 -17.47
N ASP A 211 22.93 14.06 -17.50
CA ASP A 211 21.70 13.25 -17.41
C ASP A 211 21.50 12.37 -18.65
N GLY A 212 21.88 12.84 -19.84
CA GLY A 212 21.82 12.07 -21.08
C GLY A 212 22.77 10.85 -21.08
N ALA A 213 23.97 11.02 -20.50
CA ALA A 213 24.95 9.94 -20.38
C ALA A 213 24.50 8.87 -19.37
N VAL A 214 23.91 9.29 -18.24
CA VAL A 214 23.39 8.39 -17.19
C VAL A 214 22.17 7.61 -17.70
N ALA A 215 21.23 8.27 -18.39
CA ALA A 215 20.06 7.60 -18.95
C ALA A 215 20.45 6.50 -19.96
N ARG A 216 21.43 6.78 -20.83
CA ARG A 216 21.95 5.81 -21.80
C ARG A 216 22.64 4.63 -21.11
N ALA A 217 23.47 4.90 -20.09
CA ALA A 217 24.15 3.86 -19.32
C ALA A 217 23.14 2.94 -18.59
N VAL A 218 22.14 3.52 -17.92
CA VAL A 218 21.08 2.76 -17.24
C VAL A 218 20.26 1.94 -18.22
N ALA A 219 19.92 2.49 -19.40
CA ALA A 219 19.21 1.75 -20.44
C ALA A 219 20.03 0.57 -20.97
N LEU A 220 21.34 0.78 -21.19
CA LEU A 220 22.26 -0.27 -21.63
C LEU A 220 22.39 -1.39 -20.58
N GLU A 221 22.53 -1.03 -19.30
CA GLU A 221 22.60 -2.03 -18.23
C GLU A 221 21.28 -2.79 -18.06
N ARG A 222 20.13 -2.12 -18.19
CA ARG A 222 18.82 -2.79 -18.17
C ARG A 222 18.69 -3.78 -19.32
N TYR A 223 19.12 -3.38 -20.51
CA TYR A 223 19.14 -4.26 -21.67
C TYR A 223 20.03 -5.49 -21.43
N LYS A 224 21.26 -5.30 -20.93
CA LYS A 224 22.19 -6.40 -20.61
C LYS A 224 21.61 -7.36 -19.56
N ARG A 225 21.17 -6.84 -18.41
CA ARG A 225 20.57 -7.65 -17.34
C ARG A 225 19.34 -8.41 -17.82
N ASN A 226 18.48 -7.79 -18.63
CA ASN A 226 17.31 -8.47 -19.19
C ASN A 226 17.71 -9.58 -20.16
N HIS A 227 18.74 -9.35 -20.98
CA HIS A 227 19.23 -10.37 -21.91
C HIS A 227 19.87 -11.54 -21.19
N GLU A 228 20.73 -11.28 -20.19
CA GLU A 228 21.30 -12.31 -19.30
C GLU A 228 20.20 -13.12 -18.59
N PHE A 229 19.12 -12.45 -18.17
CA PHE A 229 17.98 -13.12 -17.54
C PHE A 229 17.21 -14.00 -18.52
N MET A 230 16.99 -13.55 -19.76
CA MET A 230 16.34 -14.36 -20.79
C MET A 230 17.19 -15.57 -21.15
N ASP A 231 18.52 -15.40 -21.27
CA ASP A 231 19.45 -16.50 -21.49
C ASP A 231 19.40 -17.54 -20.35
N MET A 232 19.23 -17.07 -19.10
CA MET A 232 19.07 -17.95 -17.94
C MET A 232 17.76 -18.74 -17.97
N ILE A 233 16.65 -18.11 -18.37
CA ILE A 233 15.33 -18.79 -18.49
C ILE A 233 15.36 -19.85 -19.59
N PHE A 234 15.99 -19.55 -20.73
CA PHE A 234 16.09 -20.48 -21.87
C PHE A 234 17.31 -21.39 -21.79
N SER A 235 17.99 -21.41 -20.65
CA SER A 235 19.09 -22.31 -20.38
C SER A 235 18.64 -23.77 -20.51
N PRO A 236 19.47 -24.66 -21.06
CA PRO A 236 19.13 -26.08 -21.20
C PRO A 236 19.06 -26.84 -19.86
N HIS A 237 19.33 -26.19 -18.73
CA HIS A 237 19.29 -26.80 -17.41
C HIS A 237 17.84 -26.98 -16.93
N SER A 238 17.50 -28.18 -16.50
CA SER A 238 16.16 -28.50 -15.99
C SER A 238 15.92 -27.80 -14.66
N THR A 239 14.72 -27.26 -14.47
CA THR A 239 14.31 -26.61 -13.22
C THR A 239 14.34 -27.57 -12.02
N MET A 240 14.29 -28.88 -12.26
CA MET A 240 14.34 -29.92 -11.22
C MET A 240 15.74 -30.11 -10.62
N ASP A 241 16.79 -29.71 -11.34
CA ASP A 241 18.19 -29.85 -10.91
C ASP A 241 18.68 -28.61 -10.13
N LEU A 242 17.81 -27.61 -9.95
CA LEU A 242 18.14 -26.37 -9.26
C LEU A 242 18.18 -26.62 -7.74
N VAL A 243 19.38 -26.60 -7.16
CA VAL A 243 19.57 -26.62 -5.71
C VAL A 243 19.40 -25.19 -5.17
N PRO A 244 18.50 -24.95 -4.21
CA PRO A 244 18.36 -23.64 -3.60
C PRO A 244 19.69 -23.17 -2.98
N PRO A 245 20.06 -21.89 -3.12
CA PRO A 245 21.24 -21.37 -2.46
C PRO A 245 21.10 -21.54 -0.94
N GLN A 246 22.16 -22.03 -0.30
CA GLN A 246 22.20 -22.13 1.15
C GLN A 246 22.10 -20.73 1.75
N LEU A 247 21.13 -20.51 2.63
CA LEU A 247 20.96 -19.24 3.33
C LEU A 247 22.14 -19.09 4.30
N ILE A 248 22.96 -18.06 4.09
CA ILE A 248 24.13 -17.78 4.91
C ILE A 248 23.67 -17.57 6.36
N GLY A 249 23.98 -18.52 7.25
CA GLY A 249 23.75 -18.41 8.70
C GLY A 249 22.67 -19.32 9.30
N GLU A 250 21.96 -20.12 8.51
CA GLU A 250 21.01 -21.12 9.04
C GLU A 250 21.69 -22.43 9.47
N ASP A 251 22.80 -22.79 8.82
CA ASP A 251 23.50 -24.06 9.05
C ASP A 251 24.54 -24.01 10.19
N ASN A 252 24.58 -22.95 11.01
CA ASN A 252 25.48 -22.94 12.17
C ASN A 252 24.96 -23.96 13.22
N PRO A 253 25.66 -25.10 13.46
CA PRO A 253 25.17 -26.16 14.34
C PRO A 253 24.90 -25.65 15.77
N GLU A 254 25.66 -24.66 16.23
CA GLU A 254 25.46 -24.04 17.54
C GLU A 254 24.12 -23.29 17.62
N ARG A 255 23.75 -22.57 16.55
CA ARG A 255 22.49 -21.85 16.48
C ARG A 255 21.30 -22.80 16.39
N ILE A 256 21.43 -23.89 15.63
CA ILE A 256 20.41 -24.94 15.57
C ILE A 256 20.21 -25.58 16.95
N ALA A 257 21.30 -25.87 17.68
CA ALA A 257 21.22 -26.40 19.03
C ALA A 257 20.55 -25.40 20.00
N ALA A 258 20.89 -24.11 19.91
CA ALA A 258 20.28 -23.07 20.73
C ALA A 258 18.77 -22.92 20.46
N LEU A 259 18.34 -22.95 19.19
CA LEU A 259 16.92 -22.88 18.83
C LEU A 259 16.14 -24.11 19.28
N LYS A 260 16.75 -25.31 19.24
CA LYS A 260 16.14 -26.54 19.78
C LYS A 260 15.95 -26.46 21.30
N ALA A 261 16.98 -26.02 22.03
CA ALA A 261 16.89 -25.83 23.47
C ALA A 261 15.83 -24.79 23.86
N GLN A 262 15.71 -23.70 23.07
CA GLN A 262 14.68 -22.69 23.28
C GLN A 262 13.26 -23.25 23.05
N ARG A 263 13.06 -24.09 22.03
CA ARG A 263 11.76 -24.77 21.82
C ARG A 263 11.39 -25.66 23.00
N GLU A 264 12.33 -26.46 23.49
CA GLU A 264 12.09 -27.39 24.60
C GLU A 264 11.76 -26.65 25.90
N ALA A 265 12.45 -25.54 26.19
CA ALA A 265 12.15 -24.70 27.35
C ALA A 265 10.74 -24.11 27.30
N VAL A 266 10.31 -23.60 26.13
CA VAL A 266 8.96 -23.07 25.93
C VAL A 266 7.91 -24.17 26.05
N GLU A 267 8.17 -25.36 25.53
CA GLU A 267 7.26 -26.50 25.62
C GLU A 267 7.02 -26.90 27.08
N GLN A 268 8.08 -27.01 27.89
CA GLN A 268 7.98 -27.27 29.33
C GLN A 268 7.20 -26.18 30.08
N GLU A 269 7.40 -24.91 29.73
CA GLU A 269 6.65 -23.79 30.32
C GLU A 269 5.14 -23.91 29.99
N THR A 270 4.80 -24.25 28.74
CA THR A 270 3.41 -24.43 28.32
C THR A 270 2.74 -25.61 29.04
N GLU A 271 3.45 -26.73 29.21
CA GLU A 271 2.95 -27.89 29.94
C GLU A 271 2.72 -27.58 31.42
N ALA A 272 3.64 -26.84 32.06
CA ALA A 272 3.49 -26.41 33.44
C ALA A 272 2.29 -25.46 33.64
N LEU A 273 2.06 -24.54 32.70
CA LEU A 273 0.90 -23.67 32.69
C LEU A 273 -0.42 -24.45 32.54
N ILE A 274 -0.44 -25.45 31.65
CA ILE A 274 -1.61 -26.32 31.44
C ILE A 274 -1.90 -27.14 32.70
N ALA A 275 -0.87 -27.72 33.34
CA ALA A 275 -1.00 -28.47 34.58
C ALA A 275 -1.51 -27.59 35.74
N GLY A 276 -0.94 -26.38 35.91
CA GLY A 276 -1.40 -25.44 36.93
C GLY A 276 -2.84 -24.97 36.72
N PHE A 277 -3.28 -24.83 35.46
CA PHE A 277 -4.68 -24.53 35.15
C PHE A 277 -5.60 -25.71 35.51
N ALA A 278 -5.18 -26.95 35.25
CA ALA A 278 -5.92 -28.16 35.60
C ALA A 278 -6.06 -28.35 37.13
N GLU A 279 -5.05 -28.01 37.92
CA GLU A 279 -5.14 -28.04 39.38
C GLU A 279 -6.07 -26.95 39.93
N LYS A 280 -6.05 -25.76 39.31
CA LYS A 280 -6.93 -24.64 39.68
C LYS A 280 -8.40 -24.94 39.36
N THR A 281 -8.71 -25.64 38.27
CA THR A 281 -10.08 -26.08 37.98
C THR A 281 -10.54 -27.20 38.91
N ARG A 282 -9.62 -28.10 39.32
CA ARG A 282 -9.91 -29.18 40.29
C ARG A 282 -10.22 -28.66 41.70
N SER A 283 -9.51 -27.63 42.16
CA SER A 283 -9.77 -27.01 43.48
C SER A 283 -11.07 -26.21 43.53
N LEU A 284 -11.56 -25.71 42.39
CA LEU A 284 -12.87 -25.05 42.28
C LEU A 284 -14.06 -26.02 42.26
N GLN A 285 -13.83 -27.33 42.07
CA GLN A 285 -14.86 -28.37 42.01
C GLN A 285 -15.09 -29.11 43.34
N THR A 286 -14.51 -28.67 44.46
CA THR A 286 -14.85 -29.28 45.77
C THR A 286 -16.35 -29.08 46.06
N PRO A 287 -17.14 -30.15 46.27
CA PRO A 287 -18.58 -30.02 46.43
C PRO A 287 -18.94 -29.29 47.73
N PHE A 288 -19.83 -28.31 47.63
CA PHE A 288 -20.44 -27.58 48.72
C PHE A 288 -21.39 -28.51 49.49
N GLU A 289 -20.87 -29.25 50.48
CA GLU A 289 -21.70 -29.94 51.46
C GLU A 289 -22.30 -28.92 52.43
N SER A 290 -23.54 -28.49 52.17
CA SER A 290 -24.51 -28.20 53.23
C SER A 290 -25.92 -28.22 52.64
N ASN A 291 -26.65 -29.31 52.87
CA ASN A 291 -28.06 -29.42 52.56
C ASN A 291 -28.87 -28.59 53.58
N PRO A 292 -29.63 -27.56 53.15
CA PRO A 292 -30.41 -26.73 54.08
C PRO A 292 -31.69 -27.39 54.62
N ALA A 293 -31.99 -28.64 54.25
CA ALA A 293 -33.24 -29.31 54.63
C ALA A 293 -33.27 -29.91 56.05
N ASP A 294 -32.14 -30.04 56.75
CA ASP A 294 -32.07 -30.79 58.01
C ASP A 294 -32.15 -29.92 59.29
N ARG A 295 -32.37 -28.60 59.16
CA ARG A 295 -32.42 -27.68 60.31
C ARG A 295 -33.82 -27.31 60.82
N VAL A 296 -34.90 -27.78 60.19
CA VAL A 296 -36.27 -27.38 60.58
C VAL A 296 -36.95 -28.39 61.52
N SER A 297 -36.34 -29.55 61.79
CA SER A 297 -37.00 -30.64 62.53
C SER A 297 -36.68 -30.74 64.03
N GLN A 298 -35.93 -29.80 64.63
CA GLN A 298 -35.51 -29.89 66.05
C GLN A 298 -36.00 -28.77 66.99
N VAL A 299 -37.04 -28.00 66.63
CA VAL A 299 -37.59 -26.96 67.56
C VAL A 299 -39.08 -27.14 67.88
N LEU A 300 -39.66 -28.31 67.58
CA LEU A 300 -40.99 -28.66 68.07
C LEU A 300 -41.00 -30.06 68.68
N ARG A 301 -40.50 -30.17 69.92
CA ARG A 301 -40.94 -31.09 70.98
C ARG A 301 -40.53 -30.55 72.33
#